data_AF-A0A1I2FQK6-F1
#
_entry.id   AF-A0A1I2FQK6-F1
#
_cell.length_a   1.000
_cell.length_b   1.000
_cell.length_c   1.000
_cell.angle_alpha   90.00
_cell.angle_beta   90.00
_cell.angle_gamma   90.00
#
_symmetry.space_group_name_H-M   'P 1'
#
loop_
_entity.id
_entity.type
_entity.pdbx_description
1 polymer ?
#
loop_
_entity_poly.entity_id
_entity_poly.type
_entity_poly.pdbx_seq_one_letter_code
_entity_poly.pdbx_strand_id
1 'polypeptide(L)'
;MRQIFKLFLEGDGLRGPMGIKAIVNWLNERGYRTRSGKKWGIGTLHRMLRDPVYSGTFIFHSSQNGGADISVPAPEILHKAEFEAVQQLLTKRNPQRTPPRVVTGPVLLTGLAKCPHCTSAMTMRTGKGGSYKYYACSNRMRTGPTSCVGRSVPMYDFDALIMQEATKAFVSVGAIKNILAPLAAQSQQSWQDIEAILNERESEVLVAKRVIDNLYQLVQNGLVDIVDPDFKKRFSDAKVNFDQSCRQRDQVAAELLPKDKVDHTKISDYVSLLSEAFQGNAIHMKKGHLRALVDEIIVGEETITISGRRSNFENAIKNGRVALSSVPTFVRVWRSEGDSN
;
A
#
# COMPACT_ATOMS: atom_id res chain seq x y z
N MET A 1 21.14 4.83 -15.26
CA MET A 1 20.45 5.31 -14.04
C MET A 1 19.02 4.79 -13.96
N ARG A 2 18.15 5.00 -14.96
CA ARG A 2 16.77 4.44 -15.01
C ARG A 2 16.69 2.94 -14.67
N GLN A 3 17.63 2.14 -15.16
CA GLN A 3 17.71 0.71 -14.85
C GLN A 3 17.76 0.39 -13.35
N ILE A 4 18.42 1.20 -12.53
CA ILE A 4 18.52 0.97 -11.07
C ILE A 4 17.15 1.08 -10.42
N PHE A 5 16.38 2.09 -10.80
CA PHE A 5 15.03 2.31 -10.29
C PHE A 5 14.08 1.20 -10.77
N LYS A 6 14.21 0.77 -12.04
CA LYS A 6 13.49 -0.39 -12.56
C LYS A 6 13.81 -1.68 -11.78
N LEU A 7 15.08 -1.97 -11.51
CA LEU A 7 15.48 -3.13 -10.70
C LEU A 7 14.94 -3.06 -9.27
N PHE A 8 14.79 -1.86 -8.72
CA PHE A 8 14.25 -1.67 -7.37
C PHE A 8 12.72 -1.84 -7.31
N LEU A 9 12.00 -1.36 -8.33
CA LEU A 9 10.54 -1.41 -8.42
C LEU A 9 10.01 -2.75 -8.97
N GLU A 10 10.67 -3.31 -9.97
CA GLU A 10 10.18 -4.45 -10.75
C GLU A 10 11.11 -5.67 -10.63
N GLY A 11 12.41 -5.43 -10.53
CA GLY A 11 13.42 -6.48 -10.55
C GLY A 11 14.04 -6.67 -11.94
N ASP A 12 14.71 -7.80 -12.15
CA ASP A 12 15.47 -8.10 -13.38
C ASP A 12 14.67 -8.95 -14.40
N GLY A 13 13.37 -9.15 -14.15
CA GLY A 13 12.47 -9.96 -14.96
C GLY A 13 12.47 -11.45 -14.60
N LEU A 14 13.52 -11.94 -13.95
CA LEU A 14 13.60 -13.31 -13.41
C LEU A 14 13.30 -13.36 -11.91
N ARG A 15 13.67 -12.28 -11.20
CA ARG A 15 13.46 -12.10 -9.77
C ARG A 15 12.64 -10.84 -9.59
N GLY A 16 11.72 -10.86 -8.63
CA GLY A 16 10.91 -9.70 -8.28
C GLY A 16 11.74 -8.51 -7.74
N PRO A 17 11.07 -7.47 -7.24
CA PRO A 17 11.67 -6.20 -6.83
C PRO A 17 12.86 -6.38 -5.88
N MET A 18 14.06 -5.97 -6.31
CA MET A 18 15.31 -6.31 -5.62
C MET A 18 15.58 -5.38 -4.43
N GLY A 19 16.22 -5.93 -3.39
CA GLY A 19 16.75 -5.13 -2.29
C GLY A 19 18.05 -4.41 -2.69
N ILE A 20 18.40 -3.34 -2.01
CA ILE A 20 19.57 -2.49 -2.30
C ILE A 20 20.87 -3.31 -2.43
N LYS A 21 21.10 -4.26 -1.52
CA LYS A 21 22.27 -5.15 -1.58
C LYS A 21 22.25 -6.06 -2.81
N ALA A 22 21.08 -6.58 -3.19
CA ALA A 22 20.95 -7.44 -4.36
C ALA A 22 21.20 -6.65 -5.65
N ILE A 23 20.74 -5.39 -5.73
CA ILE A 23 21.03 -4.50 -6.87
C ILE A 23 22.53 -4.18 -6.94
N VAL A 24 23.18 -3.89 -5.80
CA VAL A 24 24.62 -3.67 -5.76
C VAL A 24 25.39 -4.87 -6.31
N ASN A 25 25.04 -6.09 -5.89
CA ASN A 25 25.66 -7.31 -6.41
C ASN A 25 25.41 -7.46 -7.91
N TRP A 26 24.15 -7.30 -8.34
CA TRP A 26 23.76 -7.38 -9.75
C TRP A 26 24.54 -6.41 -10.64
N LEU A 27 24.73 -5.17 -10.18
CA LEU A 27 25.50 -4.14 -10.89
C LEU A 27 26.99 -4.51 -10.97
N ASN A 28 27.56 -4.94 -9.86
CA ASN A 28 28.99 -5.26 -9.76
C ASN A 28 29.36 -6.50 -10.59
N GLU A 29 28.54 -7.55 -10.55
CA GLU A 29 28.67 -8.79 -11.33
C GLU A 29 28.64 -8.53 -12.84
N ARG A 30 27.81 -7.58 -13.28
CA ARG A 30 27.69 -7.18 -14.70
C ARG A 30 28.71 -6.12 -15.14
N GLY A 31 29.69 -5.82 -14.29
CA GLY A 31 30.76 -4.89 -14.65
C GLY A 31 30.39 -3.40 -14.56
N TYR A 32 29.17 -3.03 -14.14
CA TYR A 32 28.82 -1.62 -13.95
C TYR A 32 29.65 -1.00 -12.82
N ARG A 33 30.11 0.24 -13.04
CA ARG A 33 30.94 1.00 -12.10
C ARG A 33 30.32 2.36 -11.80
N THR A 34 30.73 2.98 -10.70
CA THR A 34 30.34 4.36 -10.37
C THR A 34 31.03 5.35 -11.31
N ARG A 35 30.62 6.62 -11.28
CA ARG A 35 31.26 7.71 -12.06
C ARG A 35 32.79 7.78 -11.86
N SER A 36 33.27 7.38 -10.68
CA SER A 36 34.70 7.36 -10.34
C SER A 36 35.39 6.02 -10.66
N GLY A 37 34.76 5.14 -11.45
CA GLY A 37 35.29 3.82 -11.82
C GLY A 37 35.26 2.76 -10.70
N LYS A 38 34.73 3.07 -9.52
CA LYS A 38 34.72 2.15 -8.37
C LYS A 38 33.53 1.18 -8.43
N LYS A 39 33.59 0.10 -7.65
CA LYS A 39 32.45 -0.80 -7.43
C LYS A 39 31.30 -0.05 -6.75
N TRP A 40 30.08 -0.46 -7.04
CA TRP A 40 28.89 0.07 -6.38
C TRP A 40 28.86 -0.37 -4.92
N GLY A 41 28.50 0.57 -4.04
CA GLY A 41 28.30 0.35 -2.61
C GLY A 41 26.85 0.60 -2.19
N ILE A 42 26.43 -0.03 -1.09
CA ILE A 42 25.06 0.07 -0.55
C ILE A 42 24.69 1.53 -0.24
N GLY A 43 25.58 2.26 0.42
CA GLY A 43 25.34 3.66 0.80
C GLY A 43 25.16 4.59 -0.40
N THR A 44 25.97 4.41 -1.44
CA THR A 44 25.88 5.20 -2.69
C THR A 44 24.56 4.94 -3.41
N LEU A 45 24.17 3.67 -3.53
CA LEU A 45 22.92 3.29 -4.18
C LEU A 45 21.70 3.79 -3.38
N HIS A 46 21.74 3.65 -2.06
CA HIS A 46 20.68 4.11 -1.19
C HIS A 46 20.49 5.63 -1.22
N ARG A 47 21.59 6.40 -1.26
CA ARG A 47 21.54 7.86 -1.43
C ARG A 47 20.90 8.23 -2.76
N MET A 48 21.34 7.58 -3.84
CA MET A 48 20.79 7.78 -5.18
C MET A 48 19.27 7.53 -5.23
N LEU A 49 18.78 6.49 -4.57
CA LEU A 49 17.34 6.19 -4.54
C LEU A 49 16.51 7.23 -3.76
N ARG A 50 17.11 8.04 -2.87
CA ARG A 50 16.41 9.07 -2.07
C ARG A 50 16.50 10.48 -2.65
N ASP A 51 17.34 10.67 -3.65
CA ASP A 51 17.69 12.00 -4.14
C ASP A 51 16.58 12.54 -5.06
N PRO A 52 15.88 13.64 -4.70
CA PRO A 52 14.78 14.20 -5.48
C PRO A 52 15.22 14.79 -6.82
N VAL A 53 16.53 14.91 -7.06
CA VAL A 53 17.09 15.34 -8.35
C VAL A 53 16.58 14.47 -9.49
N TYR A 54 16.38 13.17 -9.24
CA TYR A 54 15.92 12.24 -10.27
C TYR A 54 14.45 12.46 -10.67
N SER A 55 13.64 13.14 -9.84
CA SER A 55 12.27 13.57 -10.15
C SER A 55 12.16 15.03 -10.58
N GLY A 56 13.29 15.68 -10.90
CA GLY A 56 13.31 17.04 -11.42
C GLY A 56 13.43 18.16 -10.38
N THR A 57 13.72 17.83 -9.11
CA THR A 57 13.93 18.84 -8.05
C THR A 57 15.29 18.67 -7.41
N PHE A 58 16.21 19.59 -7.67
CA PHE A 58 17.49 19.67 -6.95
C PHE A 58 17.32 20.49 -5.67
N ILE A 59 17.71 19.92 -4.53
CA ILE A 59 17.67 20.64 -3.25
C ILE A 59 19.09 21.06 -2.89
N PHE A 60 19.31 22.36 -2.82
CA PHE A 60 20.53 22.93 -2.28
C PHE A 60 20.36 23.13 -0.77
N HIS A 61 21.05 22.31 0.01
CA HIS A 61 21.07 22.42 1.47
C HIS A 61 22.02 23.55 1.89
N SER A 62 21.50 24.58 2.55
CA SER A 62 22.31 25.64 3.12
C SER A 62 23.06 25.13 4.35
N SER A 63 24.39 25.27 4.38
CA SER A 63 25.24 24.79 5.49
C SER A 63 25.32 25.76 6.67
N GLN A 64 24.73 26.95 6.56
CA GLN A 64 24.73 27.95 7.63
C GLN A 64 23.51 27.79 8.52
N ASN A 65 23.74 27.78 9.84
CA ASN A 65 22.77 27.69 10.94
C ASN A 65 21.37 28.26 10.61
N GLY A 66 20.46 27.40 10.12
CA GLY A 66 19.05 27.75 9.90
C GLY A 66 18.68 28.25 8.48
N GLY A 67 19.56 28.15 7.49
CA GLY A 67 19.21 28.49 6.10
C GLY A 67 18.18 27.52 5.52
N ALA A 68 17.16 28.06 4.84
CA ALA A 68 16.12 27.27 4.19
C ALA A 68 16.67 26.49 2.98
N ASP A 69 16.14 25.28 2.77
CA ASP A 69 16.45 24.45 1.60
C ASP A 69 15.93 25.12 0.32
N ILE A 70 16.82 25.35 -0.65
CA ILE A 70 16.47 26.00 -1.92
C ILE A 70 16.19 24.91 -2.96
N SER A 71 14.97 24.88 -3.49
CA SER A 71 14.57 23.94 -4.54
C SER A 71 14.80 24.55 -5.92
N VAL A 72 15.63 23.90 -6.73
CA VAL A 72 15.99 24.32 -8.09
C VAL A 72 15.46 23.28 -9.08
N PRO A 73 14.77 23.69 -10.16
CA PRO A 73 14.33 22.77 -11.22
C PRO A 73 15.53 22.06 -11.86
N ALA A 74 15.42 20.74 -12.04
CA ALA A 74 16.41 19.90 -12.68
C ALA A 74 15.78 19.06 -13.80
N PRO A 75 16.56 18.58 -14.80
CA PRO A 75 16.04 17.68 -15.82
C PRO A 75 15.46 16.40 -15.21
N GLU A 76 14.19 16.12 -15.51
CA GLU A 76 13.46 14.96 -15.00
C GLU A 76 13.97 13.67 -15.67
N ILE A 77 14.45 12.71 -14.86
CA ILE A 77 14.92 11.41 -15.34
C ILE A 77 13.83 10.34 -15.15
N LEU A 78 13.03 10.47 -14.10
CA LEU A 78 11.91 9.60 -13.71
C LEU A 78 10.66 10.43 -13.47
N HIS A 79 9.50 9.86 -13.80
CA HIS A 79 8.25 10.51 -13.46
C HIS A 79 8.08 10.63 -11.94
N LYS A 80 7.51 11.76 -11.49
CA LYS A 80 7.24 12.01 -10.06
C LYS A 80 6.51 10.84 -9.38
N ALA A 81 5.53 10.22 -10.05
CA ALA A 81 4.81 9.06 -9.56
C ALA A 81 5.71 7.82 -9.33
N GLU A 82 6.65 7.55 -10.24
CA GLU A 82 7.61 6.44 -10.09
C GLU A 82 8.57 6.69 -8.93
N PHE A 83 9.06 7.91 -8.79
CA PHE A 83 9.94 8.30 -7.69
C PHE A 83 9.24 8.21 -6.34
N GLU A 84 7.97 8.63 -6.27
CA GLU A 84 7.16 8.50 -5.06
C GLU A 84 6.95 7.03 -4.68
N ALA A 85 6.68 6.14 -5.65
CA ALA A 85 6.60 4.71 -5.42
C ALA A 85 7.92 4.14 -4.83
N VAL A 86 9.08 4.64 -5.29
CA VAL A 86 10.39 4.28 -4.73
C VAL A 86 10.53 4.74 -3.28
N GLN A 87 10.14 5.98 -2.95
CA GLN A 87 10.20 6.51 -1.58
C GLN A 87 9.29 5.72 -0.62
N GLN A 88 8.08 5.40 -1.06
CA GLN A 88 7.15 4.56 -0.30
C GLN A 88 7.76 3.18 -0.04
N LEU A 89 8.38 2.58 -1.05
CA LEU A 89 9.04 1.27 -0.94
C LEU A 89 10.24 1.29 0.01
N LEU A 90 11.09 2.33 -0.05
CA LEU A 90 12.21 2.53 0.88
C LEU A 90 11.72 2.67 2.33
N THR A 91 10.67 3.47 2.53
CA THR A 91 10.08 3.69 3.86
C THR A 91 9.49 2.41 4.42
N LYS A 92 8.83 1.61 3.58
CA LYS A 92 8.29 0.30 3.99
C LYS A 92 9.39 -0.71 4.32
N ARG A 93 10.44 -0.77 3.50
CA ARG A 93 11.57 -1.70 3.68
C ARG A 93 12.54 -1.24 4.76
N ASN A 94 12.24 -0.16 5.48
CA ASN A 94 13.06 0.33 6.57
C ASN A 94 13.25 -0.80 7.62
N PRO A 95 14.49 -1.25 7.88
CA PRO A 95 14.78 -2.31 8.85
C PRO A 95 14.23 -2.03 10.26
N GLN A 96 14.04 -0.75 10.62
CA GLN A 96 13.44 -0.34 11.89
C GLN A 96 11.92 -0.52 11.94
N ARG A 97 11.24 -0.55 10.78
CA ARG A 97 9.79 -0.80 10.68
C ARG A 97 9.48 -2.25 10.33
N THR A 98 10.30 -2.88 9.50
CA THR A 98 10.13 -4.30 9.12
C THR A 98 11.50 -4.97 9.10
N PRO A 99 11.81 -5.85 10.07
CA PRO A 99 13.08 -6.53 10.10
C PRO A 99 13.32 -7.34 8.82
N PRO A 100 14.51 -7.30 8.18
CA PRO A 100 14.75 -7.93 6.89
C PRO A 100 14.45 -9.44 6.84
N ARG A 101 14.64 -10.15 7.95
CA ARG A 101 14.32 -11.60 8.09
C ARG A 101 12.82 -11.90 7.93
N VAL A 102 11.96 -10.91 8.15
CA VAL A 102 10.51 -11.02 7.94
C VAL A 102 10.18 -11.00 6.45
N VAL A 103 11.01 -10.41 5.59
CA VAL A 103 10.72 -10.27 4.15
C VAL A 103 11.50 -11.27 3.30
N THR A 104 12.82 -11.42 3.54
CA THR A 104 13.70 -12.29 2.73
C THR A 104 14.26 -13.47 3.52
N GLY A 105 13.81 -13.67 4.76
CA GLY A 105 14.28 -14.78 5.58
C GLY A 105 13.86 -16.15 5.03
N PRO A 106 14.65 -17.21 5.30
CA PRO A 106 14.41 -18.56 4.77
C PRO A 106 13.20 -19.28 5.41
N VAL A 107 12.57 -18.66 6.39
CA VAL A 107 11.45 -19.23 7.14
C VAL A 107 10.14 -18.60 6.64
N LEU A 108 9.24 -19.46 6.17
CA LEU A 108 8.01 -19.09 5.44
C LEU A 108 7.09 -18.21 6.30
N LEU A 109 6.74 -18.65 7.50
CA LEU A 109 5.67 -18.04 8.31
C LEU A 109 6.19 -17.00 9.33
N THR A 110 7.45 -16.57 9.19
CA THR A 110 8.01 -15.55 10.07
C THR A 110 7.24 -14.23 9.93
N GLY A 111 6.72 -13.74 11.06
CA GLY A 111 5.93 -12.52 11.12
C GLY A 111 4.49 -12.68 10.62
N LEU A 112 4.01 -13.92 10.47
CA LEU A 112 2.60 -14.27 10.24
C LEU A 112 2.06 -15.18 11.36
N ALA A 113 2.85 -16.20 11.74
CA ALA A 113 2.49 -17.11 12.82
C ALA A 113 2.50 -16.41 14.18
N LYS A 114 1.41 -16.53 14.95
CA LYS A 114 1.21 -15.95 16.28
C LYS A 114 0.81 -17.01 17.30
N CYS A 115 1.26 -16.80 18.53
CA CYS A 115 0.92 -17.65 19.66
C CYS A 115 -0.55 -17.42 20.07
N PRO A 116 -1.33 -18.48 20.32
CA PRO A 116 -2.75 -18.34 20.70
C PRO A 116 -2.94 -17.71 22.09
N HIS A 117 -1.98 -17.88 23.01
CA HIS A 117 -2.13 -17.42 24.40
C HIS A 117 -1.72 -15.97 24.60
N CYS A 118 -0.64 -15.52 23.97
CA CYS A 118 -0.06 -14.19 24.21
C CYS A 118 0.02 -13.32 22.94
N THR A 119 -0.56 -13.78 21.83
CA THR A 119 -0.59 -13.12 20.50
C THR A 119 0.76 -12.69 19.92
N SER A 120 1.85 -13.01 20.62
CA SER A 120 3.21 -12.69 20.23
C SER A 120 3.63 -13.54 19.04
N ALA A 121 4.54 -13.00 18.22
CA ALA A 121 5.05 -13.69 17.05
C ALA A 121 5.68 -15.05 17.41
N MET A 122 5.53 -16.04 16.55
CA MET A 122 6.26 -17.29 16.63
C MET A 122 7.54 -17.19 15.80
N THR A 123 8.64 -17.66 16.39
CA THR A 123 9.99 -17.61 15.79
C THR A 123 10.57 -19.01 15.66
N MET A 124 11.48 -19.19 14.72
CA MET A 124 12.13 -20.49 14.49
C MET A 124 13.06 -20.83 15.65
N ARG A 125 12.89 -22.03 16.21
CA ARG A 125 13.77 -22.67 17.19
C ARG A 125 14.33 -23.95 16.60
N THR A 126 15.64 -24.16 16.74
CA THR A 126 16.31 -25.39 16.35
C THR A 126 16.42 -26.38 17.52
N GLY A 127 16.23 -27.66 17.24
CA GLY A 127 16.51 -28.77 18.15
C GLY A 127 17.57 -29.72 17.57
N LYS A 128 18.23 -30.50 18.44
CA LYS A 128 19.23 -31.54 18.11
C LYS A 128 20.24 -31.07 17.05
N GLY A 129 21.00 -30.01 17.35
CA GLY A 129 22.06 -29.49 16.47
C GLY A 129 21.58 -28.80 15.19
N GLY A 130 20.28 -28.54 15.02
CA GLY A 130 19.73 -27.87 13.84
C GLY A 130 18.92 -28.78 12.90
N SER A 131 18.94 -30.10 13.15
CA SER A 131 18.20 -31.07 12.33
C SER A 131 16.69 -30.90 12.44
N TYR A 132 16.19 -30.54 13.63
CA TYR A 132 14.78 -30.24 13.83
C TYR A 132 14.55 -28.74 13.94
N LYS A 133 13.51 -28.24 13.27
CA LYS A 133 13.10 -26.84 13.31
C LYS A 133 11.65 -26.78 13.76
N TYR A 134 11.37 -25.84 14.65
CA TYR A 134 10.04 -25.61 15.20
C TYR A 134 9.68 -24.14 15.13
N TYR A 135 8.42 -23.81 14.93
CA TYR A 135 7.90 -22.49 15.29
C TYR A 135 7.56 -22.48 16.77
N ALA A 136 8.19 -21.60 17.54
CA ALA A 136 7.97 -21.48 18.98
C ALA A 136 7.59 -20.04 19.36
N CYS A 137 6.77 -19.89 20.40
CA CYS A 137 6.38 -18.57 20.92
C CYS A 137 7.60 -17.74 21.35
N SER A 138 7.81 -16.58 20.72
CA SER A 138 8.95 -15.71 21.02
C SER A 138 8.91 -15.13 22.43
N ASN A 139 7.73 -14.81 22.96
CA ASN A 139 7.61 -14.24 24.29
C ASN A 139 8.02 -15.27 25.36
N ARG A 140 7.48 -16.50 25.29
CA ARG A 140 7.90 -17.60 26.19
C ARG A 140 9.40 -17.88 26.09
N MET A 141 9.98 -17.84 24.89
CA MET A 141 11.43 -18.06 24.71
C MET A 141 12.27 -16.97 25.38
N ARG A 142 11.79 -15.73 25.39
CA ARG A 142 12.54 -14.59 25.91
C ARG A 142 12.34 -14.36 27.41
N THR A 143 11.12 -14.52 27.90
CA THR A 143 10.74 -14.15 29.28
C THR A 143 10.37 -15.35 30.15
N GLY A 144 10.39 -16.56 29.58
CA GLY A 144 10.13 -17.80 30.31
C GLY A 144 8.66 -18.21 30.37
N PRO A 145 8.36 -19.36 31.01
CA PRO A 145 7.03 -19.93 31.08
C PRO A 145 6.04 -19.08 31.89
N THR A 146 6.53 -18.27 32.83
CA THR A 146 5.71 -17.38 33.67
C THR A 146 4.92 -16.36 32.85
N SER A 147 5.47 -15.90 31.72
CA SER A 147 4.79 -14.92 30.87
C SER A 147 3.84 -15.52 29.85
N CYS A 148 3.99 -16.81 29.51
CA CYS A 148 3.17 -17.47 28.51
C CYS A 148 3.40 -18.99 28.57
N VAL A 149 2.31 -19.76 28.66
CA VAL A 149 2.33 -21.22 28.51
C VAL A 149 3.03 -21.62 27.23
N GLY A 150 2.74 -20.91 26.13
CA GLY A 150 3.47 -20.90 24.86
C GLY A 150 3.46 -22.22 24.09
N ARG A 151 3.54 -22.11 22.77
CA ARG A 151 3.36 -23.24 21.86
C ARG A 151 4.57 -23.44 20.97
N SER A 152 4.82 -24.70 20.60
CA SER A 152 5.87 -25.11 19.67
C SER A 152 5.31 -26.12 18.68
N VAL A 153 5.47 -25.90 17.38
CA VAL A 153 5.00 -26.80 16.32
C VAL A 153 6.12 -27.13 15.33
N PRO A 154 6.19 -28.36 14.79
CA PRO A 154 7.18 -28.74 13.77
C PRO A 154 7.08 -27.83 12.53
N MET A 155 8.21 -27.26 12.12
CA MET A 155 8.24 -26.22 11.08
C MET A 155 7.84 -26.76 9.71
N TYR A 156 8.37 -27.91 9.30
CA TYR A 156 8.15 -28.45 7.95
C TYR A 156 6.70 -28.92 7.75
N ASP A 157 6.15 -29.67 8.70
CA ASP A 157 4.76 -30.15 8.63
C ASP A 157 3.77 -28.99 8.65
N PHE A 158 4.06 -27.98 9.49
CA PHE A 158 3.22 -26.79 9.58
C PHE A 158 3.30 -25.92 8.33
N ASP A 159 4.49 -25.69 7.77
CA ASP A 159 4.66 -24.97 6.51
C ASP A 159 3.91 -25.68 5.37
N ALA A 160 4.00 -27.01 5.28
CA ALA A 160 3.29 -27.80 4.28
C ALA A 160 1.77 -27.70 4.42
N LEU A 161 1.26 -27.84 5.65
CA LEU A 161 -0.17 -27.73 5.96
C LEU A 161 -0.72 -26.36 5.57
N ILE A 162 -0.05 -25.27 5.98
CA ILE A 162 -0.47 -23.91 5.63
C ILE A 162 -0.44 -23.69 4.13
N MET A 163 0.58 -24.16 3.43
CA MET A 163 0.65 -24.02 1.97
C MET A 163 -0.44 -24.81 1.25
N GLN A 164 -0.77 -26.00 1.73
CA GLN A 164 -1.85 -26.81 1.17
C GLN A 164 -3.20 -26.10 1.32
N GLU A 165 -3.51 -25.61 2.53
CA GLU A 165 -4.77 -24.90 2.78
C GLU A 165 -4.83 -23.55 2.06
N ALA A 166 -3.72 -22.80 2.00
CA ALA A 166 -3.65 -21.57 1.23
C ALA A 166 -3.86 -21.83 -0.28
N THR A 167 -3.32 -22.92 -0.81
CA THR A 167 -3.55 -23.31 -2.22
C THR A 167 -5.02 -23.61 -2.45
N LYS A 168 -5.65 -24.44 -1.62
CA LYS A 168 -7.09 -24.74 -1.74
C LYS A 168 -7.97 -23.49 -1.65
N ALA A 169 -7.64 -22.58 -0.74
CA ALA A 169 -8.44 -21.39 -0.48
C ALA A 169 -8.26 -20.28 -1.53
N PHE A 170 -7.07 -20.13 -2.12
CA PHE A 170 -6.74 -18.97 -2.95
C PHE A 170 -6.51 -19.27 -4.43
N VAL A 171 -6.37 -20.54 -4.84
CA VAL A 171 -6.03 -20.93 -6.22
C VAL A 171 -7.28 -21.27 -7.07
N SER A 172 -8.47 -20.89 -6.61
CA SER A 172 -9.70 -20.99 -7.41
C SER A 172 -10.28 -19.62 -7.71
N VAL A 173 -10.58 -19.38 -8.99
CA VAL A 173 -11.31 -18.18 -9.43
C VAL A 173 -12.65 -18.06 -8.70
N GLY A 174 -13.33 -19.18 -8.43
CA GLY A 174 -14.57 -19.20 -7.65
C GLY A 174 -14.35 -18.79 -6.20
N ALA A 175 -13.27 -19.25 -5.56
CA ALA A 175 -12.95 -18.89 -4.19
C ALA A 175 -12.62 -17.40 -4.06
N ILE A 176 -11.81 -16.83 -4.97
CA ILE A 176 -11.53 -15.39 -4.98
C ILE A 176 -12.79 -14.57 -5.26
N LYS A 177 -13.66 -15.00 -6.20
CA LYS A 177 -14.96 -14.34 -6.44
C LYS A 177 -15.82 -14.31 -5.18
N ASN A 178 -15.88 -15.41 -4.42
CA ASN A 178 -16.64 -15.46 -3.16
C ASN A 178 -16.05 -14.55 -2.07
N ILE A 179 -14.71 -14.46 -2.00
CA ILE A 179 -14.03 -13.54 -1.07
C ILE A 179 -14.33 -12.08 -1.42
N LEU A 180 -14.40 -11.74 -2.71
CA LEU A 180 -14.63 -10.38 -3.21
C LEU A 180 -16.12 -10.00 -3.32
N ALA A 181 -17.05 -10.95 -3.39
CA ALA A 181 -18.47 -10.68 -3.59
C ALA A 181 -19.05 -9.67 -2.58
N PRO A 182 -18.73 -9.72 -1.27
CA PRO A 182 -19.18 -8.71 -0.32
C PRO A 182 -18.62 -7.31 -0.60
N LEU A 183 -17.38 -7.21 -1.11
CA LEU A 183 -16.79 -5.92 -1.50
C LEU A 183 -17.42 -5.36 -2.76
N ALA A 184 -17.77 -6.22 -3.73
CA ALA A 184 -18.48 -5.80 -4.93
C ALA A 184 -19.89 -5.27 -4.58
N ALA A 185 -20.60 -5.93 -3.67
CA ALA A 185 -21.90 -5.48 -3.18
C ALA A 185 -21.80 -4.16 -2.40
N GLN A 186 -20.82 -4.02 -1.51
CA GLN A 186 -20.57 -2.78 -0.78
C GLN A 186 -20.17 -1.64 -1.70
N SER A 187 -19.33 -1.92 -2.71
CA SER A 187 -18.98 -0.94 -3.72
C SER A 187 -20.23 -0.45 -4.43
N GLN A 188 -21.12 -1.35 -4.89
CA GLN A 188 -22.36 -0.97 -5.56
C GLN A 188 -23.25 -0.06 -4.71
N GLN A 189 -23.38 -0.34 -3.41
CA GLN A 189 -24.13 0.53 -2.50
C GLN A 189 -23.45 1.90 -2.34
N SER A 190 -22.13 1.93 -2.13
CA SER A 190 -21.39 3.19 -2.05
C SER A 190 -21.46 4.00 -3.35
N TRP A 191 -21.51 3.34 -4.52
CA TRP A 191 -21.75 4.03 -5.80
C TRP A 191 -23.11 4.71 -5.80
N GLN A 192 -24.17 4.02 -5.36
CA GLN A 192 -25.52 4.59 -5.27
C GLN A 192 -25.59 5.74 -4.26
N ASP A 193 -24.92 5.64 -3.13
CA ASP A 193 -24.88 6.69 -2.11
C ASP A 193 -24.16 7.94 -2.64
N ILE A 194 -23.00 7.78 -3.31
CA ILE A 194 -22.24 8.89 -3.90
C ILE A 194 -23.01 9.49 -5.09
N GLU A 195 -23.68 8.67 -5.90
CA GLU A 195 -24.53 9.13 -7.00
C GLU A 195 -25.73 9.94 -6.50
N ALA A 196 -26.34 9.53 -5.37
CA ALA A 196 -27.39 10.30 -4.72
C ALA A 196 -26.89 11.67 -4.23
N ILE A 197 -25.71 11.71 -3.60
CA ILE A 197 -25.06 12.96 -3.17
C ILE A 197 -24.72 13.85 -4.38
N LEU A 198 -24.22 13.28 -5.48
CA LEU A 198 -23.93 14.04 -6.69
C LEU A 198 -25.20 14.68 -7.26
N ASN A 199 -26.29 13.92 -7.35
CA ASN A 199 -27.59 14.44 -7.81
C ASN A 199 -28.11 15.57 -6.93
N GLU A 200 -27.94 15.46 -5.60
CA GLU A 200 -28.28 16.55 -4.66
C GLU A 200 -27.46 17.81 -4.95
N ARG A 201 -26.13 17.70 -5.08
CA ARG A 201 -25.25 18.84 -5.39
C ARG A 201 -25.51 19.46 -6.75
N GLU A 202 -25.84 18.67 -7.75
CA GLU A 202 -26.26 19.18 -9.06
C GLU A 202 -27.56 20.00 -8.96
N SER A 203 -28.52 19.55 -8.13
CA SER A 203 -29.74 20.31 -7.88
C SER A 203 -29.47 21.66 -7.20
N GLU A 204 -28.54 21.73 -6.25
CA GLU A 204 -28.12 22.98 -5.60
C GLU A 204 -27.47 23.96 -6.59
N VAL A 205 -26.62 23.47 -7.50
CA VAL A 205 -26.02 24.28 -8.57
C VAL A 205 -27.11 24.87 -9.48
N LEU A 206 -28.12 24.08 -9.84
CA LEU A 206 -29.25 24.56 -10.65
C LEU A 206 -30.06 25.64 -9.92
N VAL A 207 -30.30 25.47 -8.61
CA VAL A 207 -31.00 26.48 -7.80
C VAL A 207 -30.18 27.77 -7.70
N ALA A 208 -28.89 27.68 -7.40
CA ALA A 208 -28.00 28.85 -7.33
C ALA A 208 -27.92 29.58 -8.68
N LYS A 209 -27.87 28.84 -9.79
CA LYS A 209 -27.90 29.40 -11.14
C LYS A 209 -29.20 30.15 -11.42
N ARG A 210 -30.35 29.59 -11.05
CA ARG A 210 -31.66 30.27 -11.22
C ARG A 210 -31.71 31.61 -10.51
N VAL A 211 -31.09 31.75 -9.33
CA VAL A 211 -31.02 33.04 -8.62
C VAL A 211 -30.25 34.07 -9.45
N ILE A 212 -29.11 33.69 -10.02
CA ILE A 212 -28.34 34.56 -10.92
C ILE A 212 -29.16 34.92 -12.17
N ASP A 213 -29.81 33.95 -12.79
CA ASP A 213 -30.63 34.17 -13.99
C ASP A 213 -31.80 35.12 -13.69
N ASN A 214 -32.45 34.99 -12.53
CA ASN A 214 -33.51 35.90 -12.10
C ASN A 214 -32.99 37.33 -11.86
N LEU A 215 -31.80 37.48 -11.27
CA LEU A 215 -31.18 38.80 -11.10
C LEU A 215 -30.86 39.45 -12.46
N TYR A 216 -30.41 38.67 -13.45
CA TYR A 216 -30.23 39.18 -14.80
C TYR A 216 -31.57 39.61 -15.44
N GLN A 217 -32.64 38.85 -15.23
CA GLN A 217 -33.98 39.20 -15.73
C GLN A 217 -34.49 40.52 -15.15
N LEU A 218 -34.24 40.81 -13.87
CA LEU A 218 -34.63 42.09 -13.26
C LEU A 218 -33.96 43.29 -13.94
N VAL A 219 -32.68 43.16 -14.29
CA VAL A 219 -31.94 44.19 -15.03
C VAL A 219 -32.46 44.31 -16.46
N GLN A 220 -32.68 43.18 -17.15
CA GLN A 220 -33.19 43.19 -18.53
C GLN A 220 -34.58 43.83 -18.65
N ASN A 221 -35.44 43.63 -17.65
CA ASN A 221 -36.78 44.22 -17.60
C ASN A 221 -36.79 45.67 -17.10
N GLY A 222 -35.61 46.26 -16.82
CA GLY A 222 -35.49 47.65 -16.37
C GLY A 222 -36.02 47.92 -14.97
N LEU A 223 -36.19 46.89 -14.14
CA LEU A 223 -36.72 47.01 -12.78
C LEU A 223 -35.67 47.50 -11.77
N VAL A 224 -34.38 47.32 -12.07
CA VAL A 224 -33.24 47.68 -11.22
C VAL A 224 -32.08 48.18 -12.10
N ASP A 225 -31.42 49.25 -11.68
CA ASP A 225 -30.23 49.79 -12.35
C ASP A 225 -28.95 49.06 -11.91
N ILE A 226 -28.01 48.86 -12.82
CA ILE A 226 -26.72 48.21 -12.60
C ILE A 226 -25.86 49.00 -11.61
N VAL A 227 -26.09 50.32 -11.48
CA VAL A 227 -25.35 51.19 -10.56
C VAL A 227 -25.84 51.03 -9.11
N ASP A 228 -26.97 50.36 -8.87
CA ASP A 228 -27.52 50.15 -7.52
C ASP A 228 -26.55 49.34 -6.63
N PRO A 229 -26.08 49.91 -5.50
CA PRO A 229 -25.20 49.22 -4.56
C PRO A 229 -25.79 47.93 -3.97
N ASP A 230 -27.10 47.87 -3.72
CA ASP A 230 -27.76 46.67 -3.16
C ASP A 230 -27.81 45.55 -4.21
N PHE A 231 -28.08 45.90 -5.47
CA PHE A 231 -28.04 44.94 -6.57
C PHE A 231 -26.63 44.35 -6.75
N LYS A 232 -25.61 45.22 -6.78
CA LYS A 232 -24.21 44.79 -6.94
C LYS A 232 -23.79 43.81 -5.83
N LYS A 233 -24.19 44.08 -4.60
CA LYS A 233 -23.93 43.21 -3.44
C LYS A 233 -24.67 41.87 -3.57
N ARG A 234 -25.98 41.88 -3.85
CA ARG A 234 -26.76 40.64 -4.02
C ARG A 234 -26.25 39.77 -5.16
N PHE A 235 -25.82 40.40 -6.25
CA PHE A 235 -25.23 39.70 -7.39
C PHE A 235 -23.87 39.08 -7.02
N SER A 236 -23.00 39.80 -6.31
CA SER A 236 -21.74 39.22 -5.85
C SER A 236 -21.94 38.04 -4.91
N ASP A 237 -22.90 38.15 -3.98
CA ASP A 237 -23.21 37.09 -3.02
C ASP A 237 -23.79 35.86 -3.74
N ALA A 238 -24.71 36.06 -4.68
CA ALA A 238 -25.26 34.99 -5.50
C ALA A 238 -24.19 34.29 -6.36
N LYS A 239 -23.23 35.05 -6.90
CA LYS A 239 -22.12 34.49 -7.68
C LYS A 239 -21.15 33.68 -6.83
N VAL A 240 -20.79 34.17 -5.64
CA VAL A 240 -19.96 33.42 -4.69
C VAL A 240 -20.62 32.09 -4.31
N ASN A 241 -21.93 32.12 -4.04
CA ASN A 241 -22.69 30.90 -3.72
C ASN A 241 -22.69 29.91 -4.90
N PHE A 242 -22.94 30.37 -6.13
CA PHE A 242 -22.89 29.52 -7.31
C PHE A 242 -21.51 28.89 -7.55
N ASP A 243 -20.44 29.68 -7.42
CA ASP A 243 -19.07 29.18 -7.57
C ASP A 243 -18.73 28.14 -6.49
N GLN A 244 -19.23 28.34 -5.26
CA GLN A 244 -19.06 27.39 -4.16
C GLN A 244 -19.80 26.08 -4.43
N SER A 245 -21.07 26.13 -4.87
CA SER A 245 -21.84 24.93 -5.23
C SER A 245 -21.19 24.16 -6.39
N CYS A 246 -20.65 24.86 -7.40
CA CYS A 246 -19.91 24.23 -8.49
C CYS A 246 -18.66 23.48 -7.98
N ARG A 247 -17.86 24.09 -7.10
CA ARG A 247 -16.68 23.45 -6.51
C ARG A 247 -17.05 22.21 -5.69
N GLN A 248 -18.12 22.27 -4.92
CA GLN A 248 -18.59 21.14 -4.11
C GLN A 248 -19.05 19.97 -5.01
N ARG A 249 -19.80 20.25 -6.08
CA ARG A 249 -20.15 19.25 -7.10
C ARG A 249 -18.91 18.62 -7.72
N ASP A 250 -17.95 19.43 -8.15
CA ASP A 250 -16.74 18.94 -8.82
C ASP A 250 -15.89 18.05 -7.92
N GLN A 251 -15.85 18.35 -6.62
CA GLN A 251 -15.20 17.51 -5.63
C GLN A 251 -15.85 16.12 -5.54
N VAL A 252 -17.19 16.04 -5.48
CA VAL A 252 -17.92 14.77 -5.44
C VAL A 252 -17.80 14.02 -6.77
N ALA A 253 -17.87 14.72 -7.90
CA ALA A 253 -17.74 14.12 -9.23
C ALA A 253 -16.35 13.48 -9.44
N ALA A 254 -15.29 14.07 -8.88
CA ALA A 254 -13.95 13.49 -8.92
C ALA A 254 -13.84 12.16 -8.14
N GLU A 255 -14.69 11.95 -7.12
CA GLU A 255 -14.74 10.70 -6.35
C GLU A 255 -15.41 9.55 -7.14
N LEU A 256 -16.30 9.89 -8.08
CA LEU A 256 -17.01 8.97 -8.99
C LEU A 256 -16.17 8.50 -10.19
N LEU A 257 -14.97 9.06 -10.42
CA LEU A 257 -14.09 8.59 -11.50
C LEU A 257 -13.85 7.08 -11.32
N PRO A 258 -13.99 6.26 -12.39
CA PRO A 258 -13.96 4.81 -12.27
C PRO A 258 -12.63 4.34 -11.68
N LYS A 259 -12.65 3.99 -10.39
CA LYS A 259 -11.52 3.34 -9.72
C LYS A 259 -11.47 1.89 -10.17
N ASP A 260 -10.83 1.70 -11.33
CA ASP A 260 -10.21 0.46 -11.82
C ASP A 260 -10.93 -0.81 -11.33
N LYS A 261 -12.07 -1.13 -11.92
CA LYS A 261 -12.88 -2.30 -11.52
C LYS A 261 -12.06 -3.58 -11.69
N VAL A 262 -12.20 -4.49 -10.72
CA VAL A 262 -11.65 -5.84 -10.80
C VAL A 262 -12.58 -6.67 -11.68
N ASP A 263 -12.14 -6.98 -12.90
CA ASP A 263 -12.86 -7.82 -13.85
C ASP A 263 -12.48 -9.30 -13.72
N HIS A 264 -13.20 -10.17 -14.44
CA HIS A 264 -12.97 -11.61 -14.42
C HIS A 264 -11.59 -12.00 -14.98
N THR A 265 -11.10 -11.28 -15.99
CA THR A 265 -9.79 -11.51 -16.62
C THR A 265 -8.64 -11.24 -15.65
N LYS A 266 -8.66 -10.11 -14.94
CA LYS A 266 -7.68 -9.76 -13.89
C LYS A 266 -7.68 -10.78 -12.75
N ILE A 267 -8.85 -11.29 -12.36
CA ILE A 267 -8.93 -12.37 -11.35
C ILE A 267 -8.27 -13.64 -11.88
N SER A 268 -8.55 -14.03 -13.12
CA SER A 268 -7.97 -15.23 -13.73
C SER A 268 -6.45 -15.15 -13.82
N ASP A 269 -5.93 -14.02 -14.31
CA ASP A 269 -4.49 -13.79 -14.42
C ASP A 269 -3.79 -13.84 -13.06
N TYR A 270 -4.44 -13.25 -12.04
CA TYR A 270 -3.93 -13.28 -10.69
C TYR A 270 -3.93 -14.69 -10.07
N VAL A 271 -4.97 -15.50 -10.32
CA VAL A 271 -5.03 -16.90 -9.87
C VAL A 271 -3.91 -17.71 -10.51
N SER A 272 -3.67 -17.56 -11.81
CA SER A 272 -2.56 -18.23 -12.51
C SER A 272 -1.21 -17.87 -11.88
N LEU A 273 -0.97 -16.57 -11.65
CA LEU A 273 0.26 -16.07 -11.05
C LEU A 273 0.46 -16.59 -9.60
N LEU A 274 -0.61 -16.63 -8.81
CA LEU A 274 -0.57 -17.20 -7.46
C LEU A 274 -0.26 -18.70 -7.46
N SER A 275 -0.86 -19.44 -8.40
CA SER A 275 -0.66 -20.88 -8.55
C SER A 275 0.80 -21.20 -8.82
N GLU A 276 1.41 -20.51 -9.79
CA GLU A 276 2.82 -20.66 -10.13
C GLU A 276 3.73 -20.34 -8.94
N ALA A 277 3.44 -19.25 -8.23
CA ALA A 277 4.23 -18.84 -7.07
C ALA A 277 4.16 -19.85 -5.91
N PHE A 278 3.00 -20.47 -5.68
CA PHE A 278 2.81 -21.45 -4.60
C PHE A 278 3.40 -22.82 -4.94
N GLN A 279 3.40 -23.20 -6.21
CA GLN A 279 4.01 -24.44 -6.69
C GLN A 279 5.54 -24.34 -6.83
N GLY A 280 6.10 -23.17 -7.12
CA GLY A 280 7.54 -22.97 -7.26
C GLY A 280 8.35 -23.27 -5.98
N ASN A 281 9.66 -23.46 -6.07
CA ASN A 281 10.52 -23.76 -4.89
C ASN A 281 11.02 -22.52 -4.15
N ALA A 282 10.72 -21.32 -4.67
CA ALA A 282 11.20 -20.06 -4.12
C ALA A 282 10.44 -19.64 -2.86
N ILE A 283 10.98 -19.94 -1.67
CA ILE A 283 10.36 -19.59 -0.36
C ILE A 283 10.03 -18.10 -0.26
N HIS A 284 10.89 -17.22 -0.77
CA HIS A 284 10.68 -15.78 -0.72
C HIS A 284 9.46 -15.33 -1.55
N MET A 285 9.17 -16.00 -2.67
CA MET A 285 7.96 -15.75 -3.47
C MET A 285 6.73 -16.21 -2.70
N LYS A 286 6.70 -17.46 -2.23
CA LYS A 286 5.59 -17.99 -1.41
C LYS A 286 5.26 -17.09 -0.24
N LYS A 287 6.28 -16.73 0.53
CA LYS A 287 6.16 -15.83 1.68
C LYS A 287 5.61 -14.47 1.30
N GLY A 288 6.07 -13.93 0.18
CA GLY A 288 5.62 -12.67 -0.37
C GLY A 288 4.13 -12.64 -0.69
N HIS A 289 3.67 -13.62 -1.45
CA HIS A 289 2.27 -13.81 -1.80
C HIS A 289 1.41 -14.10 -0.57
N LEU A 290 1.87 -14.97 0.33
CA LEU A 290 1.17 -15.28 1.58
C LEU A 290 1.00 -14.04 2.47
N ARG A 291 2.06 -13.21 2.63
CA ARG A 291 1.98 -11.96 3.41
C ARG A 291 1.11 -10.88 2.77
N ALA A 292 0.92 -10.93 1.46
CA ALA A 292 0.02 -10.00 0.78
C ALA A 292 -1.44 -10.35 1.06
N LEU A 293 -1.77 -11.63 1.24
CA LEU A 293 -3.14 -12.12 1.41
C LEU A 293 -3.54 -12.32 2.87
N VAL A 294 -2.61 -12.78 3.71
CA VAL A 294 -2.83 -13.20 5.10
C VAL A 294 -2.19 -12.19 6.04
N ASP A 295 -2.96 -11.72 7.01
CA ASP A 295 -2.48 -10.79 8.04
C ASP A 295 -1.86 -11.55 9.23
N GLU A 296 -2.48 -12.64 9.66
CA GLU A 296 -2.00 -13.46 10.77
C GLU A 296 -2.47 -14.92 10.69
N ILE A 297 -1.71 -15.80 11.35
CA ILE A 297 -2.00 -17.22 11.50
C ILE A 297 -1.89 -17.56 12.98
N ILE A 298 -3.01 -17.84 13.64
CA ILE A 298 -3.07 -18.20 15.05
C ILE A 298 -2.99 -19.73 15.17
N VAL A 299 -1.98 -20.22 15.88
CA VAL A 299 -1.69 -21.65 16.02
C VAL A 299 -2.30 -22.18 17.31
N GLY A 300 -3.61 -22.47 17.30
CA GLY A 300 -4.33 -23.03 18.44
C GLY A 300 -3.91 -24.47 18.77
N GLU A 301 -4.54 -25.03 19.80
CA GLU A 301 -4.26 -26.41 20.25
C GLU A 301 -4.80 -27.45 19.28
N GLU A 302 -6.06 -27.29 18.86
CA GLU A 302 -6.76 -28.20 17.94
C GLU A 302 -7.08 -27.54 16.59
N THR A 303 -7.08 -26.20 16.54
CA THR A 303 -7.47 -25.44 15.36
C THR A 303 -6.41 -24.42 14.96
N ILE A 304 -6.29 -24.19 13.66
CA ILE A 304 -5.43 -23.16 13.09
C ILE A 304 -6.33 -22.13 12.43
N THR A 305 -6.21 -20.87 12.82
CA THR A 305 -7.00 -19.77 12.25
C THR A 305 -6.11 -18.93 11.35
N ILE A 306 -6.50 -18.82 10.08
CA ILE A 306 -5.86 -17.95 9.09
C ILE A 306 -6.80 -16.77 8.85
N SER A 307 -6.33 -15.55 9.07
CA SER A 307 -7.14 -14.34 8.87
C SER A 307 -6.43 -13.35 7.95
N GLY A 308 -7.24 -12.60 7.19
CA GLY A 308 -6.77 -11.60 6.24
C GLY A 308 -7.91 -10.70 5.79
N ARG A 309 -7.58 -9.48 5.32
CA ARG A 309 -8.58 -8.53 4.81
C ARG A 309 -8.94 -8.80 3.36
N ARG A 310 -10.24 -8.68 3.04
CA ARG A 310 -10.73 -8.79 1.65
C ARG A 310 -10.13 -7.73 0.73
N SER A 311 -9.89 -6.53 1.24
CA SER A 311 -9.25 -5.43 0.47
C SER A 311 -7.83 -5.76 0.02
N ASN A 312 -7.13 -6.69 0.69
CA ASN A 312 -5.84 -7.16 0.25
C ASN A 312 -5.94 -7.92 -1.08
N PHE A 313 -6.99 -8.74 -1.25
CA PHE A 313 -7.25 -9.44 -2.51
C PHE A 313 -7.57 -8.45 -3.63
N GLU A 314 -8.47 -7.50 -3.36
CA GLU A 314 -8.85 -6.48 -4.34
C GLU A 314 -7.63 -5.68 -4.83
N ASN A 315 -6.79 -5.22 -3.91
CA ASN A 315 -5.58 -4.46 -4.25
C ASN A 315 -4.53 -5.32 -4.98
N ALA A 316 -4.36 -6.58 -4.60
CA ALA A 316 -3.42 -7.47 -5.27
C ALA A 316 -3.83 -7.75 -6.72
N ILE A 317 -5.13 -7.84 -6.99
CA ILE A 317 -5.68 -8.07 -8.32
C ILE A 317 -5.62 -6.80 -9.18
N LYS A 318 -5.99 -5.63 -8.63
CA LYS A 318 -5.90 -4.34 -9.35
C LYS A 318 -4.49 -4.05 -9.84
N ASN A 319 -3.49 -4.33 -9.02
CA ASN A 319 -2.10 -4.02 -9.35
C ASN A 319 -1.44 -5.07 -10.28
N GLY A 320 -2.14 -6.15 -10.65
CA GLY A 320 -1.64 -7.24 -11.52
C GLY A 320 -0.37 -7.92 -11.02
N ARG A 321 0.03 -7.61 -9.79
CA ARG A 321 1.28 -7.96 -9.15
C ARG A 321 0.96 -8.02 -7.68
N VAL A 322 1.48 -9.05 -7.00
CA VAL A 322 1.70 -8.87 -5.56
C VAL A 322 2.75 -7.79 -5.43
N ALA A 323 2.28 -6.58 -5.15
CA ALA A 323 3.07 -5.63 -4.42
C ALA A 323 3.48 -6.36 -3.12
N LEU A 324 4.64 -7.02 -3.14
CA LEU A 324 5.36 -7.47 -1.94
C LEU A 324 5.52 -6.29 -0.94
N SER A 325 5.27 -5.08 -1.45
CA SER A 325 5.24 -3.76 -0.86
C SER A 325 3.86 -3.19 -0.44
N SER A 326 2.71 -3.84 -0.61
CA SER A 326 1.47 -3.40 0.07
C SER A 326 1.25 -4.18 1.37
N VAL A 327 1.67 -3.60 2.51
CA VAL A 327 1.16 -4.00 3.83
C VAL A 327 0.42 -2.76 4.33
N PRO A 328 -0.73 -2.93 5.02
CA PRO A 328 -1.69 -1.89 5.31
C PRO A 328 -1.06 -0.60 5.85
N THR A 329 -1.73 0.53 5.59
CA THR A 329 -1.64 1.69 6.48
C THR A 329 -1.83 1.17 7.90
N PHE A 330 -0.72 1.13 8.64
CA PHE A 330 -0.66 0.62 9.99
C PHE A 330 -1.41 1.63 10.86
N VAL A 331 -2.73 1.46 10.99
CA VAL A 331 -3.48 2.06 12.07
C VAL A 331 -3.05 1.28 13.30
N ARG A 332 -2.11 1.82 14.08
CA ARG A 332 -2.07 1.49 15.49
C ARG A 332 -3.46 1.85 16.00
N VAL A 333 -4.19 0.86 16.50
CA VAL A 333 -5.29 1.12 17.43
C VAL A 333 -4.67 2.01 18.51
N TRP A 334 -4.97 3.29 18.41
CA TRP A 334 -4.69 4.25 19.45
C TRP A 334 -5.54 3.78 20.62
N ARG A 335 -4.89 3.22 21.64
CA ARG A 335 -5.56 3.02 22.92
C ARG A 335 -5.76 4.43 23.48
N SER A 336 -6.96 4.96 23.32
CA SER A 336 -7.45 6.01 24.19
C SER A 336 -7.67 5.37 25.56
N GLU A 337 -6.66 5.47 26.42
CA GLU A 337 -6.80 5.71 27.86
C GLU A 337 -5.40 5.64 28.48
N GLY A 338 -5.07 6.70 29.20
CA GLY A 338 -3.74 6.94 29.72
C GLY A 338 -3.34 5.88 30.74
N ASP A 339 -2.11 5.40 30.61
CA ASP A 339 -1.31 5.04 31.76
C ASP A 339 0.11 5.54 31.49
N SER A 340 0.54 6.42 32.39
CA SER A 340 1.80 7.14 32.41
C SER A 340 2.93 6.33 33.02
N ASN A 341 4.15 6.65 32.54
CA ASN A 341 5.51 6.26 32.95
C ASN A 341 6.07 4.93 32.43
#